data_AF-A0AAW1V605-F1
#
_entry.id   AF-A0AAW1V605-F1
#
_cell.length_a   1.000
_cell.length_b   1.000
_cell.length_c   1.000
_cell.angle_alpha   90.00
_cell.angle_beta   90.00
_cell.angle_gamma   90.00
#
_symmetry.space_group_name_H-M   'P 1'
#
loop_
_entity.id
_entity.type
_entity.pdbx_description
1 polymer ?
#
loop_
_entity_poly.entity_id
_entity_poly.type
_entity_poly.pdbx_seq_one_letter_code
_entity_poly.pdbx_strand_id
1 'polypeptide(L)'
;MNANTEILELSIESKQTDEALLSIFHTILFHRSVGKFSYNDDEKYEIGTIGYTDVECDFIDLTYVCLTSTELDQNVRREIGYFGELLRVNDAIGPNAGQISLEFFKKSPNRWLFQQDYIPWEVWTIRLDLLPTTAEQGQAMYREKVGELITEKILYITDVINRYENYTPKIPQKSELGTVFDTSYRDIQPYLFKFSYSVSGSSVPGISVGSSVKKLLRDTLSF
;
A
#
# COMPACT_ATOMS: atom_id res chain seq x y z
N MET A 1 15.18 -13.96 8.90
CA MET A 1 14.69 -12.61 9.29
C MET A 1 13.18 -12.71 9.27
N ASN A 2 12.54 -12.37 10.38
CA ASN A 2 11.08 -12.25 10.41
C ASN A 2 10.73 -10.87 9.85
N ALA A 3 9.67 -10.78 9.05
CA ALA A 3 9.21 -9.50 8.55
C ALA A 3 8.64 -8.66 9.70
N ASN A 4 8.95 -7.37 9.74
CA ASN A 4 8.29 -6.44 10.65
C ASN A 4 6.82 -6.33 10.25
N THR A 5 5.89 -6.48 11.20
CA THR A 5 4.46 -6.51 10.89
C THR A 5 3.73 -5.54 11.81
N GLU A 6 2.98 -4.63 11.19
CA GLU A 6 2.15 -3.64 11.88
C GLU A 6 0.69 -3.82 11.48
N ILE A 7 -0.21 -3.69 12.46
CA ILE A 7 -1.65 -3.82 12.26
C ILE A 7 -2.31 -2.54 12.78
N LEU A 8 -3.04 -1.86 11.90
CA LEU A 8 -3.86 -0.70 12.22
C LEU A 8 -5.32 -1.09 12.09
N GLU A 9 -6.13 -0.71 13.06
CA GLU A 9 -7.57 -1.01 13.08
C GLU A 9 -8.36 0.29 12.91
N LEU A 10 -9.36 0.26 12.03
CA LEU A 10 -10.22 1.38 11.68
C LEU A 10 -11.69 0.95 11.68
N SER A 11 -12.56 1.82 12.20
CA SER A 11 -14.01 1.68 12.09
C SER A 11 -14.61 2.96 11.53
N ILE A 12 -15.00 2.94 10.25
CA ILE A 12 -15.40 4.15 9.49
C ILE A 12 -16.58 3.87 8.56
N GLU A 13 -17.19 4.91 7.99
CA GLU A 13 -18.24 4.72 6.99
C GLU A 13 -17.68 4.30 5.63
N SER A 14 -18.49 3.59 4.83
CA SER A 14 -18.10 3.13 3.48
C SER A 14 -17.56 4.27 2.60
N LYS A 15 -18.18 5.46 2.63
CA LYS A 15 -17.75 6.62 1.82
C LYS A 15 -16.36 7.18 2.19
N GLN A 16 -15.86 6.87 3.39
CA GLN A 16 -14.56 7.33 3.88
C GLN A 16 -13.43 6.33 3.59
N THR A 17 -13.77 5.14 3.07
CA THR A 17 -12.83 4.03 2.93
C THR A 17 -11.63 4.40 2.07
N ASP A 18 -11.88 4.97 0.88
CA ASP A 18 -10.82 5.26 -0.07
C ASP A 18 -9.85 6.31 0.49
N GLU A 19 -10.35 7.40 1.06
CA GLU A 19 -9.54 8.48 1.63
C GLU A 19 -8.74 8.05 2.87
N ALA A 20 -9.34 7.25 3.75
CA ALA A 20 -8.66 6.72 4.92
C ALA A 20 -7.51 5.78 4.51
N LEU A 21 -7.75 4.87 3.55
CA LEU A 21 -6.72 3.95 3.08
C LEU A 21 -5.65 4.66 2.27
N LEU A 22 -6.03 5.62 1.41
CA LEU A 22 -5.09 6.40 0.61
C LEU A 22 -4.15 7.20 1.52
N SER A 23 -4.68 7.91 2.52
CA SER A 23 -3.85 8.71 3.43
C SER A 23 -2.83 7.85 4.19
N ILE A 24 -3.22 6.67 4.66
CA ILE A 24 -2.34 5.72 5.35
C ILE A 24 -1.30 5.11 4.40
N PHE A 25 -1.71 4.53 3.27
CA PHE A 25 -0.77 3.86 2.38
C PHE A 25 0.17 4.83 1.66
N HIS A 26 -0.29 6.04 1.32
CA HIS A 26 0.62 7.07 0.81
C HIS A 26 1.62 7.53 1.85
N THR A 27 1.24 7.62 3.13
CA THR A 27 2.20 7.90 4.22
C THR A 27 3.27 6.82 4.29
N ILE A 28 2.89 5.54 4.26
CA ILE A 28 3.84 4.42 4.29
C ILE A 28 4.76 4.46 3.06
N LEU A 29 4.20 4.63 1.86
CA LEU A 29 4.95 4.68 0.61
C LEU A 29 5.86 5.92 0.52
N PHE A 30 5.48 7.04 1.14
CA PHE A 30 6.30 8.23 1.26
C PHE A 30 7.62 7.91 1.98
N HIS A 31 7.57 7.12 3.05
CA HIS A 31 8.75 6.66 3.78
C HIS A 31 9.46 5.45 3.16
N ARG A 32 8.91 4.86 2.09
CA ARG A 32 9.40 3.64 1.45
C ARG A 32 9.66 3.79 -0.04
N SER A 33 9.80 5.04 -0.48
CA SER A 33 10.24 5.37 -1.83
C SER A 33 11.39 6.34 -1.79
N VAL A 34 12.28 6.17 -2.76
CA VAL A 34 13.42 7.06 -2.99
C VAL A 34 13.39 7.59 -4.41
N GLY A 35 14.20 8.61 -4.70
CA GLY A 35 14.36 9.07 -6.07
C GLY A 35 15.05 8.01 -6.92
N LYS A 36 15.03 8.20 -8.24
CA LYS A 36 15.67 7.28 -9.19
C LYS A 36 17.17 7.18 -8.90
N PHE A 37 17.68 5.96 -8.84
CA PHE A 37 19.12 5.73 -8.74
C PHE A 37 19.78 5.93 -10.10
N SER A 38 20.89 6.66 -10.11
CA SER A 38 21.79 6.78 -11.25
C SER A 38 23.16 6.26 -10.86
N TYR A 39 23.58 5.14 -11.46
CA TYR A 39 24.88 4.51 -11.18
C TYR A 39 25.90 4.92 -12.25
N ASN A 40 27.10 5.29 -11.81
CA ASN A 40 28.25 5.50 -12.68
C ASN A 40 29.03 4.19 -12.92
N ASP A 41 30.10 4.26 -13.71
CA ASP A 41 30.91 3.10 -14.08
C ASP A 41 31.71 2.50 -12.90
N ASP A 42 31.89 3.26 -11.81
CA ASP A 42 32.56 2.82 -10.57
C ASP A 42 31.57 2.23 -9.54
N GLU A 43 30.34 1.91 -9.93
CA GLU A 43 29.25 1.45 -9.03
C GLU A 43 28.89 2.45 -7.92
N LYS A 44 29.30 3.71 -8.03
CA LYS A 44 28.79 4.80 -7.17
C LYS A 44 27.42 5.22 -7.70
N TYR A 45 26.54 5.64 -6.80
CA TYR A 45 25.19 6.06 -7.15
C TYR A 45 24.85 7.44 -6.62
N GLU A 46 23.98 8.11 -7.36
CA GLU A 46 23.24 9.28 -6.95
C GLU A 46 21.75 8.92 -6.86
N ILE A 47 21.04 9.56 -5.94
CA ILE A 47 19.59 9.39 -5.77
C ILE A 47 18.93 10.70 -6.16
N GLY A 48 18.00 10.63 -7.12
CA GLY A 48 17.22 11.80 -7.55
C GLY A 48 16.36 12.39 -6.43
N THR A 49 15.81 13.58 -6.69
CA THR A 49 14.83 14.21 -5.80
C THR A 49 13.42 13.66 -6.08
N ILE A 50 12.59 13.57 -5.03
CA ILE A 50 11.16 13.25 -5.17
C ILE A 50 10.36 14.47 -4.74
N GLY A 51 9.33 14.83 -5.52
CA GLY A 51 8.33 15.81 -5.12
C GLY A 51 7.23 15.20 -4.27
N TYR A 52 6.47 16.04 -3.57
CA TYR A 52 5.27 15.64 -2.86
C TYR A 52 4.18 16.69 -3.01
N THR A 53 2.94 16.28 -2.79
CA THR A 53 1.73 17.11 -2.91
C THR A 53 0.79 16.83 -1.76
N ASP A 54 0.14 17.89 -1.28
CA ASP A 54 -0.97 17.79 -0.33
C ASP A 54 -2.25 17.38 -1.06
N VAL A 55 -3.01 16.48 -0.45
CA VAL A 55 -4.29 15.98 -0.96
C VAL A 55 -5.35 16.21 0.11
N GLU A 56 -6.32 17.06 -0.21
CA GLU A 56 -7.48 17.35 0.64
C GLU A 56 -8.53 16.24 0.48
N CYS A 57 -9.08 15.77 1.60
CA CYS A 57 -10.14 14.78 1.64
C CYS A 57 -11.52 15.45 1.60
N ASP A 58 -12.46 14.87 0.85
CA ASP A 58 -13.84 15.32 0.72
C ASP A 58 -14.74 14.77 1.84
N PHE A 59 -14.48 13.55 2.32
CA PHE A 59 -15.30 12.81 3.29
C PHE A 59 -14.67 12.66 4.68
N ILE A 60 -13.44 13.14 4.86
CA ILE A 60 -12.70 13.16 6.13
C ILE A 60 -12.11 14.57 6.29
N ASP A 61 -12.14 15.13 7.50
CA ASP A 61 -11.50 16.43 7.75
C ASP A 61 -9.99 16.21 7.94
N LEU A 62 -9.31 15.99 6.83
CA LEU A 62 -7.88 15.64 6.75
C LEU A 62 -7.28 16.15 5.44
N THR A 63 -6.00 16.50 5.51
CA THR A 63 -5.13 16.66 4.33
C THR A 63 -3.93 15.74 4.52
N TYR A 64 -3.63 14.89 3.55
CA TYR A 64 -2.49 13.98 3.60
C TYR A 64 -1.46 14.31 2.51
N VAL A 65 -0.23 13.89 2.73
CA VAL A 65 0.86 14.06 1.76
C VAL A 65 1.03 12.79 0.94
N CYS A 66 1.20 12.93 -0.37
CA CYS A 66 1.63 11.83 -1.23
C CYS A 66 2.81 12.24 -2.13
N LEU A 67 3.56 11.24 -2.59
CA LEU A 67 4.64 11.47 -3.55
C LEU A 67 4.05 11.90 -4.90
N THR A 68 4.70 12.85 -5.57
CA THR A 68 4.32 13.31 -6.90
C THR A 68 4.68 12.27 -7.96
N SER A 69 3.98 11.13 -7.95
CA SER A 69 4.08 10.08 -8.97
C SER A 69 2.70 9.59 -9.37
N THR A 70 2.29 9.96 -10.58
CA THR A 70 0.97 9.60 -11.13
C THR A 70 0.82 8.09 -11.27
N GLU A 71 1.88 7.38 -11.67
CA GLU A 71 1.84 5.93 -11.84
C GLU A 71 1.66 5.20 -10.50
N LEU A 72 2.35 5.66 -9.45
CA LEU A 72 2.18 5.10 -8.10
C LEU A 72 0.79 5.39 -7.54
N ASP A 73 0.33 6.64 -7.62
CA ASP A 73 -1.01 7.04 -7.15
C ASP A 73 -2.11 6.22 -7.86
N GLN A 74 -2.04 6.06 -9.18
CA GLN A 74 -2.98 5.23 -9.92
C GLN A 74 -2.94 3.76 -9.50
N ASN A 75 -1.76 3.22 -9.19
CA ASN A 75 -1.62 1.85 -8.70
C ASN A 75 -2.29 1.68 -7.33
N VAL A 76 -1.99 2.56 -6.38
CA VAL A 76 -2.55 2.53 -5.02
C VAL A 76 -4.07 2.68 -5.06
N ARG A 77 -4.59 3.68 -5.81
CA ARG A 77 -6.03 3.88 -5.99
C ARG A 77 -6.72 2.66 -6.60
N ARG A 78 -6.09 1.97 -7.55
CA ARG A 78 -6.64 0.77 -8.17
C ARG A 78 -6.81 -0.35 -7.15
N GLU A 79 -5.78 -0.62 -6.35
CA GLU A 79 -5.81 -1.69 -5.34
C GLU A 79 -6.81 -1.38 -4.23
N ILE A 80 -6.86 -0.13 -3.76
CA ILE A 80 -7.83 0.34 -2.77
C ILE A 80 -9.26 0.29 -3.32
N GLY A 81 -9.49 0.77 -4.54
CA GLY A 81 -10.81 0.75 -5.17
C GLY A 81 -11.32 -0.69 -5.36
N TYR A 82 -10.45 -1.62 -5.77
CA TYR A 82 -10.81 -3.03 -5.87
C TYR A 82 -11.18 -3.63 -4.50
N PHE A 83 -10.39 -3.34 -3.45
CA PHE A 83 -10.72 -3.75 -2.09
C PHE A 83 -12.04 -3.14 -1.59
N GLY A 84 -12.29 -1.86 -1.88
CA GLY A 84 -13.54 -1.17 -1.54
C GLY A 84 -14.76 -1.81 -2.20
N GLU A 85 -14.65 -2.24 -3.46
CA GLU A 85 -15.73 -2.99 -4.12
C GLU A 85 -15.96 -4.36 -3.48
N LEU A 86 -14.88 -5.09 -3.13
CA LEU A 86 -15.01 -6.37 -2.44
C LEU A 86 -15.70 -6.24 -1.08
N LEU A 87 -15.43 -5.18 -0.34
CA LEU A 87 -16.11 -4.87 0.93
C LEU A 87 -17.60 -4.59 0.72
N ARG A 88 -17.96 -3.76 -0.28
CA ARG A 88 -19.35 -3.40 -0.58
C ARG A 88 -20.20 -4.58 -1.07
N VAL A 89 -19.63 -5.47 -1.88
CA VAL A 89 -20.35 -6.67 -2.33
C VAL A 89 -20.72 -7.57 -1.15
N ASN A 90 -19.88 -7.58 -0.11
CA ASN A 90 -20.06 -8.44 1.06
C ASN A 90 -21.01 -7.85 2.12
N ASP A 91 -21.23 -6.52 2.08
CA ASP A 91 -22.16 -5.78 2.93
C ASP A 91 -23.60 -6.33 2.88
N ALA A 92 -23.98 -6.94 1.75
CA ALA A 92 -25.31 -7.52 1.58
C ALA A 92 -25.52 -8.89 2.26
N ILE A 93 -24.46 -9.59 2.72
CA ILE A 93 -24.52 -11.03 3.06
C ILE A 93 -23.84 -11.37 4.40
N GLY A 94 -22.87 -10.58 4.88
CA GLY A 94 -22.05 -10.92 6.06
C GLY A 94 -21.49 -9.71 6.82
N PRO A 95 -20.59 -9.92 7.79
CA PRO A 95 -19.98 -8.82 8.54
C PRO A 95 -19.17 -7.91 7.60
N ASN A 96 -19.35 -6.59 7.74
CA ASN A 96 -18.75 -5.56 6.89
C ASN A 96 -17.29 -5.28 7.26
N ALA A 97 -16.51 -6.35 7.36
CA ALA A 97 -15.16 -6.32 7.86
C ALA A 97 -14.20 -6.93 6.85
N GLY A 98 -13.05 -6.31 6.67
CA GLY A 98 -11.98 -6.83 5.83
C GLY A 98 -10.64 -6.29 6.25
N GLN A 99 -9.60 -6.76 5.58
CA GLN A 99 -8.26 -6.23 5.75
C GLN A 99 -7.55 -6.11 4.40
N ILE A 100 -6.72 -5.08 4.30
CA ILE A 100 -5.83 -4.84 3.19
C ILE A 100 -4.41 -4.65 3.74
N SER A 101 -3.46 -5.32 3.12
CA SER A 101 -2.06 -5.36 3.54
C SER A 101 -1.14 -4.86 2.42
N LEU A 102 -0.22 -3.97 2.77
CA LEU A 102 0.92 -3.57 1.94
C LEU A 102 2.17 -4.32 2.43
N GLU A 103 2.67 -5.22 1.61
CA GLU A 103 3.87 -6.02 1.92
C GLU A 103 5.05 -5.51 1.09
N PHE A 104 6.15 -5.15 1.76
CA PHE A 104 7.44 -4.93 1.14
C PHE A 104 8.28 -6.20 1.18
N PHE A 105 8.94 -6.51 0.06
CA PHE A 105 9.71 -7.73 -0.10
C PHE A 105 11.01 -7.50 -0.86
N LYS A 106 11.91 -8.48 -0.81
CA LYS A 106 13.05 -8.58 -1.73
C LYS A 106 12.94 -9.85 -2.57
N LYS A 107 13.47 -9.82 -3.78
CA LYS A 107 13.61 -11.02 -4.61
C LYS A 107 14.87 -11.75 -4.19
N SER A 108 14.76 -13.04 -3.91
CA SER A 108 15.92 -13.88 -3.63
C SER A 108 16.84 -13.94 -4.86
N PRO A 109 18.16 -13.75 -4.70
CA PRO A 109 19.12 -13.96 -5.77
C PRO A 109 19.30 -15.46 -6.11
N ASN A 110 18.92 -16.36 -5.19
CA ASN A 110 19.01 -17.81 -5.41
C ASN A 110 17.89 -18.28 -6.35
N ARG A 111 18.26 -18.48 -7.62
CA ARG A 111 17.41 -19.08 -8.66
C ARG A 111 17.43 -20.60 -8.55
N TRP A 112 16.92 -21.17 -7.45
CA TRP A 112 16.61 -22.60 -7.50
C TRP A 112 15.48 -22.80 -8.51
N LEU A 113 15.59 -23.82 -9.36
CA LEU A 113 15.19 -23.81 -10.78
C LEU A 113 13.74 -23.44 -11.13
N PHE A 114 12.81 -23.27 -10.18
CA PHE A 114 11.40 -22.98 -10.48
C PHE A 114 10.66 -22.06 -9.48
N GLN A 115 11.33 -21.42 -8.51
CA GLN A 115 10.66 -20.52 -7.55
C GLN A 115 11.40 -19.18 -7.41
N GLN A 116 10.74 -18.07 -7.79
CA GLN A 116 11.14 -16.75 -7.33
C GLN A 116 10.70 -16.62 -5.88
N ASP A 117 11.63 -16.79 -4.95
CA ASP A 117 11.34 -16.56 -3.53
C ASP A 117 11.26 -15.05 -3.27
N TYR A 118 10.06 -14.58 -2.97
CA TYR A 118 9.84 -13.25 -2.41
C TYR A 118 9.97 -13.33 -0.90
N ILE A 119 10.93 -12.60 -0.35
CA ILE A 119 11.21 -12.59 1.08
C ILE A 119 10.63 -11.30 1.66
N PRO A 120 9.47 -11.35 2.34
CA PRO A 120 8.90 -10.17 2.99
C PRO A 120 9.84 -9.68 4.08
N TRP A 121 9.92 -8.36 4.23
CA TRP A 121 10.69 -7.73 5.29
C TRP A 121 9.88 -6.70 6.08
N GLU A 122 8.77 -6.21 5.54
CA GLU A 122 7.83 -5.33 6.24
C GLU A 122 6.41 -5.53 5.72
N VAL A 123 5.42 -5.55 6.61
CA VAL A 123 4.00 -5.73 6.28
C VAL A 123 3.16 -4.76 7.11
N TRP A 124 2.36 -3.94 6.43
CA TRP A 124 1.38 -3.04 7.05
C TRP A 124 -0.02 -3.53 6.72
N THR A 125 -0.81 -3.89 7.74
CA THR A 125 -2.18 -4.38 7.57
C THR A 125 -3.17 -3.40 8.16
N ILE A 126 -4.12 -2.96 7.35
CA ILE A 126 -5.25 -2.16 7.81
C ILE A 126 -6.46 -3.08 7.91
N ARG A 127 -6.96 -3.28 9.13
CA ARG A 127 -8.24 -3.93 9.40
C ARG A 127 -9.31 -2.87 9.42
N LEU A 128 -10.37 -3.11 8.66
CA LEU A 128 -11.44 -2.17 8.44
C LEU A 128 -12.77 -2.81 8.80
N ASP A 129 -13.50 -2.15 9.70
CA ASP A 129 -14.89 -2.43 10.02
C ASP A 129 -15.76 -1.28 9.50
N LEU A 130 -16.68 -1.55 8.57
CA LEU A 130 -17.58 -0.51 8.06
C LEU A 130 -18.74 -0.29 9.02
N LEU A 131 -18.90 0.97 9.42
CA LEU A 131 -20.01 1.43 10.24
C LEU A 131 -21.20 1.86 9.36
N PRO A 132 -22.44 1.76 9.90
CA PRO A 132 -23.61 2.33 9.24
C PRO A 132 -23.45 3.82 8.99
N THR A 133 -24.09 4.33 7.94
CA THR A 133 -24.06 5.76 7.61
C THR A 133 -24.71 6.60 8.71
N THR A 134 -23.99 7.61 9.19
CA THR A 134 -24.47 8.59 10.16
C THR A 134 -25.47 9.55 9.51
N ALA A 135 -26.51 9.93 10.26
CA ALA A 135 -27.46 10.95 9.82
C ALA A 135 -26.78 12.32 9.59
N GLU A 136 -27.34 13.15 8.71
CA GLU A 136 -26.75 14.44 8.28
C GLU A 136 -26.36 15.35 9.45
N GLN A 137 -27.18 15.40 10.51
CA GLN A 137 -26.91 16.21 11.71
C GLN A 137 -25.62 15.83 12.45
N GLY A 138 -25.16 14.59 12.33
CA GLY A 138 -23.93 14.09 12.96
C GLY A 138 -22.73 14.03 12.02
N GLN A 139 -22.92 14.31 10.73
CA GLN A 139 -21.91 14.04 9.71
C GLN A 139 -20.65 14.88 9.89
N ALA A 140 -20.78 16.18 10.20
CA ALA A 140 -19.62 17.06 10.41
C ALA A 140 -18.77 16.60 11.59
N MET A 141 -19.39 16.34 12.75
CA MET A 141 -18.69 15.83 13.94
C MET A 141 -18.03 14.48 13.66
N TYR A 142 -18.65 13.63 12.83
CA TYR A 142 -18.10 12.33 12.50
C TYR A 142 -16.89 12.43 11.54
N ARG A 143 -16.93 13.34 10.56
CA ARG A 143 -15.78 13.64 9.69
C ARG A 143 -14.56 14.09 10.49
N GLU A 144 -14.76 15.00 11.46
CA GLU A 144 -13.72 15.50 12.36
C GLU A 144 -13.08 14.36 13.17
N LYS A 145 -13.91 13.52 13.82
CA LYS A 145 -13.42 12.37 14.61
C LYS A 145 -12.63 11.36 13.78
N VAL A 146 -13.07 11.09 12.55
CA VAL A 146 -12.32 10.21 11.65
C VAL A 146 -11.01 10.88 11.24
N GLY A 147 -10.99 12.19 11.00
CA GLY A 147 -9.77 12.96 10.75
C GLY A 147 -8.76 12.84 11.89
N GLU A 148 -9.20 13.01 13.14
CA GLU A 148 -8.37 12.83 14.34
C GLU A 148 -7.82 11.41 14.45
N LEU A 149 -8.67 10.40 14.25
CA LEU A 149 -8.28 8.99 14.29
C LEU A 149 -7.20 8.68 13.24
N ILE A 150 -7.39 9.12 12.00
CA ILE A 150 -6.43 8.88 10.92
C ILE A 150 -5.13 9.65 11.16
N THR A 151 -5.21 10.86 11.71
CA THR A 151 -4.03 11.64 12.13
C THR A 151 -3.21 10.87 13.16
N GLU A 152 -3.85 10.28 14.16
CA GLU A 152 -3.17 9.42 15.14
C GLU A 152 -2.46 8.25 14.46
N LYS A 153 -3.11 7.60 13.48
CA LYS A 153 -2.48 6.50 12.71
C LYS A 153 -1.28 6.96 11.89
N ILE A 154 -1.37 8.13 11.25
CA ILE A 154 -0.24 8.72 10.50
C ILE A 154 0.93 9.01 11.44
N LEU A 155 0.68 9.64 12.59
CA LEU A 155 1.72 9.91 13.59
C LEU A 155 2.34 8.60 14.10
N TYR A 156 1.53 7.58 14.36
CA TYR A 156 2.00 6.26 14.74
C TYR A 156 2.90 5.63 13.67
N ILE A 157 2.52 5.69 12.39
CA ILE A 157 3.36 5.21 11.28
C ILE A 157 4.71 5.92 11.29
N THR A 158 4.72 7.25 11.47
CA THR A 158 5.97 8.01 11.52
C THR A 158 6.85 7.64 12.72
N ASP A 159 6.26 7.37 13.89
CA ASP A 159 7.00 6.91 15.07
C ASP A 159 7.59 5.52 14.83
N VAL A 160 6.76 4.56 14.41
CA VAL A 160 7.18 3.19 14.16
C VAL A 160 8.30 3.18 13.14
N ILE A 161 8.14 3.82 11.99
CA ILE A 161 9.14 3.83 10.91
C ILE A 161 10.50 4.35 11.39
N ASN A 162 10.53 5.31 12.31
CA ASN A 162 11.75 5.92 12.82
C ASN A 162 12.43 5.12 13.95
N ARG A 163 11.87 4.00 14.40
CA ARG A 163 12.51 3.15 15.43
C ARG A 163 13.81 2.55 14.90
N TYR A 164 14.87 2.63 15.71
CA TYR A 164 16.22 2.16 15.36
C TYR A 164 16.29 0.65 15.05
N GLU A 165 15.30 -0.12 15.50
CA GLU A 165 15.18 -1.56 15.28
C GLU A 165 14.64 -1.91 13.90
N ASN A 166 14.12 -0.93 13.15
CA ASN A 166 13.56 -1.16 11.84
C ASN A 166 14.64 -1.52 10.83
N TYR A 167 14.49 -2.72 10.28
CA TYR A 167 15.29 -3.17 9.18
C TYR A 167 14.81 -2.51 7.88
N THR A 168 15.74 -1.92 7.13
CA THR A 168 15.57 -1.58 5.72
C THR A 168 16.61 -2.31 4.88
N PRO A 169 16.26 -2.87 3.71
CA PRO A 169 17.23 -3.47 2.81
C PRO A 169 18.36 -2.50 2.47
N LYS A 170 19.60 -3.02 2.44
CA LYS A 170 20.77 -2.26 2.00
C LYS A 170 20.62 -1.87 0.53
N ILE A 171 21.17 -0.72 0.17
CA ILE A 171 21.23 -0.29 -1.22
C ILE A 171 22.09 -1.30 -2.01
N PRO A 172 21.53 -1.96 -3.05
CA PRO A 172 22.23 -2.97 -3.82
C PRO A 172 23.16 -2.34 -4.88
N GLN A 173 23.93 -3.18 -5.57
CA GLN A 173 24.64 -2.78 -6.79
C GLN A 173 23.67 -2.59 -7.96
N LYS A 174 24.12 -1.95 -9.04
CA LYS A 174 23.28 -1.64 -10.21
C LYS A 174 22.58 -2.88 -10.78
N SER A 175 23.29 -4.00 -10.87
CA SER A 175 22.81 -5.28 -11.41
C SER A 175 21.69 -5.91 -10.56
N GLU A 176 21.66 -5.60 -9.26
CA GLU A 176 20.73 -6.17 -8.29
C GLU A 176 19.64 -5.20 -7.86
N LEU A 177 19.63 -3.97 -8.40
CA LEU A 177 18.68 -2.93 -8.02
C LEU A 177 17.21 -3.39 -8.09
N GLY A 178 16.85 -4.11 -9.16
CA GLY A 178 15.50 -4.67 -9.35
C GLY A 178 15.13 -5.83 -8.42
N THR A 179 16.03 -6.25 -7.52
CA THR A 179 15.77 -7.25 -6.46
C THR A 179 15.28 -6.62 -5.15
N VAL A 180 15.49 -5.31 -4.98
CA VAL A 180 15.12 -4.55 -3.78
C VAL A 180 14.12 -3.45 -4.10
N PHE A 181 14.31 -2.75 -5.21
CA PHE A 181 13.47 -1.63 -5.64
C PHE A 181 12.69 -1.96 -6.91
N ASP A 182 11.53 -1.35 -7.04
CA ASP A 182 10.78 -1.37 -8.29
C ASP A 182 11.38 -0.34 -9.27
N THR A 183 11.95 -0.83 -10.36
CA THR A 183 12.59 0.00 -11.38
C THR A 183 11.65 0.40 -12.51
N SER A 184 10.37 -0.03 -12.47
CA SER A 184 9.39 0.22 -13.53
C SER A 184 8.82 1.65 -13.52
N TYR A 185 8.69 2.26 -12.34
CA TYR A 185 8.26 3.65 -12.19
C TYR A 185 9.27 4.61 -12.82
N ARG A 186 8.77 5.61 -13.55
CA ARG A 186 9.62 6.53 -14.33
C ARG A 186 10.28 7.61 -13.47
N ASP A 187 9.54 8.12 -12.49
CA ASP A 187 9.83 9.33 -11.71
C ASP A 187 10.35 9.03 -10.29
N ILE A 188 9.95 7.91 -9.72
CA ILE A 188 10.34 7.47 -8.38
C ILE A 188 10.86 6.03 -8.38
N GLN A 189 11.35 5.59 -7.22
CA GLN A 189 11.86 4.24 -7.04
C GLN A 189 11.44 3.68 -5.67
N PRO A 190 10.19 3.18 -5.55
CA PRO A 190 9.75 2.51 -4.32
C PRO A 190 10.51 1.21 -4.09
N TYR A 191 10.61 0.79 -2.82
CA TYR A 191 10.93 -0.62 -2.54
C TYR A 191 9.92 -1.53 -3.23
N LEU A 192 10.30 -2.76 -3.56
CA LEU A 192 9.34 -3.72 -4.11
C LEU A 192 8.21 -3.95 -3.10
N PHE A 193 6.98 -3.73 -3.54
CA PHE A 193 5.79 -3.89 -2.73
C PHE A 193 4.67 -4.61 -3.48
N LYS A 194 3.72 -5.15 -2.74
CA LYS A 194 2.47 -5.70 -3.29
C LYS A 194 1.34 -5.49 -2.29
N PHE A 195 0.13 -5.37 -2.81
CA PHE A 195 -1.07 -5.42 -2.00
C PHE A 195 -1.59 -6.86 -1.90
N SER A 196 -2.23 -7.17 -0.78
CA SER A 196 -3.08 -8.34 -0.59
C SER A 196 -4.25 -7.97 0.29
N TYR A 197 -5.39 -8.64 0.14
CA TYR A 197 -6.58 -8.31 0.91
C TYR A 197 -7.44 -9.56 1.14
N SER A 198 -8.26 -9.50 2.20
CA SER A 198 -9.24 -10.52 2.54
C SER A 198 -10.47 -9.88 3.16
N VAL A 199 -11.64 -10.41 2.83
CA VAL A 199 -12.94 -9.93 3.34
C VAL A 199 -13.66 -11.04 4.09
N SER A 200 -14.31 -10.70 5.21
CA SER A 200 -14.96 -11.66 6.09
C SER A 200 -16.13 -12.36 5.39
N GLY A 201 -16.09 -13.69 5.24
CA GLY A 201 -17.12 -14.43 4.49
C GLY A 201 -16.77 -14.73 3.03
N SER A 202 -15.65 -14.18 2.52
CA SER A 202 -15.07 -14.64 1.26
C SER A 202 -14.24 -15.91 1.49
N SER A 203 -14.62 -17.02 0.84
CA SER A 203 -13.86 -18.28 0.87
C SER A 203 -12.66 -18.27 -0.11
N VAL A 204 -12.21 -17.09 -0.54
CA VAL A 204 -11.10 -16.94 -1.49
C VAL A 204 -9.83 -16.63 -0.68
N PRO A 205 -8.86 -17.56 -0.60
CA PRO A 205 -7.59 -17.28 0.07
C PRO A 205 -6.86 -16.14 -0.65
N GLY A 206 -6.42 -15.13 0.12
CA GLY A 206 -5.68 -13.93 -0.27
C GLY A 206 -5.34 -13.80 -1.76
N ILE A 207 -6.14 -13.01 -2.49
CA ILE A 207 -5.77 -12.57 -3.83
C ILE A 207 -4.63 -11.56 -3.67
N SER A 208 -3.40 -12.00 -3.93
CA SER A 208 -2.27 -11.10 -4.13
C SER A 208 -2.19 -10.74 -5.61
N VAL A 209 -2.50 -9.49 -5.97
CA VAL A 209 -2.38 -9.02 -7.36
C VAL A 209 -0.94 -8.61 -7.64
N GLY A 210 -0.02 -9.57 -7.51
CA GLY A 210 1.36 -9.43 -7.99
C GLY A 210 1.40 -9.68 -9.49
N SER A 211 1.38 -8.63 -10.32
CA SER A 211 1.78 -8.64 -11.75
C SER A 211 1.10 -9.63 -12.73
N SER A 212 0.03 -10.32 -12.32
CA SER A 212 -0.56 -11.42 -13.09
C SER A 212 -1.65 -11.02 -14.10
N VAL A 213 -1.85 -9.72 -14.38
CA VAL A 213 -2.73 -9.27 -15.47
C VAL A 213 -2.26 -9.76 -16.85
N LYS A 214 -1.01 -10.26 -16.96
CA LYS A 214 -0.53 -10.94 -18.18
C LYS A 214 -1.07 -12.37 -18.40
N LYS A 215 -1.71 -13.01 -17.42
CA LYS A 215 -2.20 -14.40 -17.58
C LYS A 215 -3.68 -14.53 -17.95
N LEU A 216 -4.52 -13.56 -17.61
CA LEU A 216 -5.97 -13.66 -17.89
C LEU A 216 -6.40 -13.17 -19.28
N LEU A 217 -5.50 -12.55 -20.05
CA LEU A 217 -5.80 -12.14 -21.44
C LEU A 217 -5.28 -13.14 -22.49
N ARG A 218 -4.59 -14.22 -22.09
CA ARG A 218 -4.01 -15.18 -23.04
C ARG A 218 -4.94 -16.33 -23.43
N ASP A 219 -6.02 -16.55 -22.69
CA ASP A 219 -6.90 -17.71 -22.88
C ASP A 219 -8.24 -17.39 -23.58
N THR A 220 -8.42 -16.18 -24.14
CA THR A 220 -9.65 -15.81 -24.89
C THR A 220 -9.44 -15.68 -26.41
N LEU A 221 -8.29 -16.10 -26.95
CA LEU A 221 -8.06 -16.21 -28.39
C LEU A 221 -7.52 -17.61 -28.75
N SER A 222 -8.34 -18.62 -28.47
CA SER A 222 -8.26 -19.91 -29.16
C SER A 222 -9.68 -20.44 -29.37
N PHE A 223 -10.37 -19.92 -30.38
CA PHE A 223 -11.26 -20.64 -31.31
C PHE A 223 -11.58 -19.71 -32.48
#